data_AF-A0A843YWP9-F1
#
_entry.id   AF-A0A843YWP9-F1
#
_cell.length_a   1.000
_cell.length_b   1.000
_cell.length_c   1.000
_cell.angle_alpha   90.00
_cell.angle_beta   90.00
_cell.angle_gamma   90.00
#
_symmetry.space_group_name_H-M   'P 1'
#
loop_
_entity.id
_entity.type
_entity.pdbx_description
1 polymer ?
#
loop_
_entity_poly.entity_id
_entity_poly.type
_entity_poly.pdbx_seq_one_letter_code
_entity_poly.pdbx_strand_id
1 'polypeptide(L)'
;MSQSNTNNTTKIDSLEIVGAGVSVETFGNYSDDDSVNLWKAVQANNGYIISSDPDRYPTHFRDALPLAESRQEAAIQTAMHHFMDSYPIPIAIVGTNWQEEDNVAVADKIRAANANCFIPKTGDEHYTVAGKFPGLNTQRGQVLTSYLNDNPDKLWNILFATFDEHADIPALGVGAVDGLVQRAFDGEHQDDLTFGTLADQACHPKTPRVLSDSCTMLAMVSRSRIDRLRQYSDLVQDAMTSSDRSGYKTRTQSEFNGWKKVPGRAFETTPFIATPWTRFQEDQYDHLQLLGRVYRPQNISYLNPSDGKSLNAAERNAQMEIALQAALAPIGGKMPARVFYDYGSIWKDRAGSARFQALSSAIKTVDPEFDLTDPKRGYDLAIILGDLGAGSPFVAVALAIEAAQQSGGATLVVNMRRNDGATLLLITPPSAVERQFHSEIERPFWPRFYGFN
;
A
#
# COMPACT_ATOMS: atom_id res chain seq x y z
N MET A 1 -7.28 -42.02 16.78
CA MET A 1 -7.95 -40.79 17.23
C MET A 1 -6.94 -39.66 17.08
N SER A 2 -6.98 -38.97 15.94
CA SER A 2 -6.13 -37.82 15.67
C SER A 2 -6.88 -36.58 16.15
N GLN A 3 -6.37 -35.93 17.19
CA GLN A 3 -6.89 -34.63 17.61
C GLN A 3 -6.46 -33.60 16.57
N SER A 4 -7.44 -33.08 15.83
CA SER A 4 -7.28 -31.85 15.07
C SER A 4 -7.04 -30.72 16.06
N ASN A 5 -5.79 -30.27 16.19
CA ASN A 5 -5.50 -28.97 16.78
C ASN A 5 -6.06 -27.91 15.83
N THR A 6 -7.31 -27.51 16.06
CA THR A 6 -7.82 -26.22 15.59
C THR A 6 -7.05 -25.16 16.38
N ASN A 7 -5.90 -24.73 15.86
CA ASN A 7 -5.25 -23.52 16.34
C ASN A 7 -6.26 -22.39 16.18
N ASN A 8 -6.84 -21.93 17.28
CA ASN A 8 -7.61 -20.70 17.34
C ASN A 8 -6.62 -19.54 17.18
N THR A 9 -6.15 -19.29 15.96
CA THR A 9 -5.44 -18.05 15.64
C THR A 9 -6.44 -16.91 15.77
N THR A 10 -6.22 -16.04 16.76
CA THR A 10 -7.01 -14.82 16.93
C THR A 10 -6.85 -13.96 15.70
N LYS A 11 -7.95 -13.73 14.98
CA LYS A 11 -7.98 -12.87 13.80
C LYS A 11 -7.57 -11.46 14.17
N ILE A 12 -6.73 -10.84 13.35
CA ILE A 12 -6.32 -9.45 13.55
C ILE A 12 -7.45 -8.50 13.10
N ASP A 13 -7.94 -7.64 14.00
CA ASP A 13 -9.01 -6.69 13.64
C ASP A 13 -8.50 -5.46 12.89
N SER A 14 -7.24 -5.05 13.12
CA SER A 14 -6.61 -3.93 12.43
C SER A 14 -5.10 -4.09 12.33
N LEU A 15 -4.51 -3.52 11.28
CA LEU A 15 -3.07 -3.45 11.07
C LEU A 15 -2.59 -2.01 11.22
N GLU A 16 -1.40 -1.85 11.78
CA GLU A 16 -0.74 -0.54 11.90
C GLU A 16 -0.01 -0.23 10.61
N ILE A 17 -0.32 0.91 9.99
CA ILE A 17 0.42 1.43 8.84
C ILE A 17 1.56 2.29 9.38
N VAL A 18 2.79 1.92 9.03
CA VAL A 18 4.03 2.55 9.50
C VAL A 18 4.86 3.17 8.37
N GLY A 19 4.46 2.89 7.12
CA GLY A 19 5.04 3.48 5.92
C GLY A 19 3.93 3.68 4.90
N ALA A 20 3.83 4.87 4.34
CA ALA A 20 2.92 5.17 3.26
C ALA A 20 3.56 6.18 2.31
N GLY A 21 3.82 5.73 1.09
CA GLY A 21 4.36 6.57 0.03
C GLY A 21 3.51 6.43 -1.21
N VAL A 22 3.21 7.55 -1.85
CA VAL A 22 2.33 7.61 -3.01
C VAL A 22 2.81 8.65 -4.00
N SER A 23 2.70 8.31 -5.27
CA SER A 23 2.78 9.24 -6.39
C SER A 23 1.62 9.01 -7.35
N VAL A 24 1.06 10.09 -7.88
CA VAL A 24 0.08 10.09 -8.96
C VAL A 24 0.45 11.21 -9.90
N GLU A 25 0.86 10.85 -11.12
CA GLU A 25 1.41 11.78 -12.10
C GLU A 25 2.49 12.63 -11.44
N THR A 26 2.41 13.96 -11.49
CA THR A 26 3.44 14.84 -10.94
C THR A 26 3.34 15.03 -9.43
N PHE A 27 2.27 14.54 -8.80
CA PHE A 27 2.01 14.69 -7.38
C PHE A 27 2.55 13.51 -6.57
N GLY A 28 2.88 13.74 -5.32
CA GLY A 28 3.16 12.70 -4.34
C GLY A 28 3.18 13.23 -2.91
N ASN A 29 3.60 12.39 -1.96
CA ASN A 29 3.77 12.79 -0.54
C ASN A 29 5.24 12.86 -0.10
N TYR A 30 6.17 12.99 -1.05
CA TYR A 30 7.60 13.11 -0.80
C TYR A 30 8.06 14.55 -0.50
N SER A 31 7.16 15.55 -0.61
CA SER A 31 7.46 16.97 -0.38
C SER A 31 6.27 17.68 0.27
N ASP A 32 6.58 18.65 1.14
CA ASP A 32 5.60 19.57 1.72
C ASP A 32 5.25 20.74 0.79
N ASP A 33 5.90 20.87 -0.37
CA ASP A 33 5.58 21.89 -1.37
C ASP A 33 4.16 21.71 -1.92
N ASP A 34 3.33 22.73 -1.73
CA ASP A 34 1.91 22.75 -2.14
C ASP A 34 1.71 22.46 -3.64
N SER A 35 2.72 22.74 -4.49
CA SER A 35 2.63 22.54 -5.95
C SER A 35 2.72 21.08 -6.38
N VAL A 36 3.26 20.19 -5.52
CA VAL A 36 3.48 18.76 -5.81
C VAL A 36 2.93 17.84 -4.72
N ASN A 37 2.47 18.38 -3.58
CA ASN A 37 1.88 17.57 -2.52
C ASN A 37 0.48 17.08 -2.93
N LEU A 38 0.34 15.75 -3.04
CA LEU A 38 -0.88 15.10 -3.53
C LEU A 38 -2.09 15.39 -2.65
N TRP A 39 -1.98 15.23 -1.33
CA TRP A 39 -3.15 15.42 -0.46
C TRP A 39 -3.58 16.89 -0.40
N LYS A 40 -2.65 17.85 -0.37
CA LYS A 40 -2.99 19.28 -0.44
C LYS A 40 -3.72 19.61 -1.74
N ALA A 41 -3.25 19.08 -2.87
CA ALA A 41 -3.91 19.25 -4.16
C ALA A 41 -5.33 18.62 -4.18
N VAL A 42 -5.49 17.42 -3.61
CA VAL A 42 -6.80 16.76 -3.45
C VAL A 42 -7.72 17.53 -2.51
N GLN A 43 -7.21 18.11 -1.42
CA GLN A 43 -8.00 18.85 -0.44
C GLN A 43 -8.44 20.23 -0.96
N ALA A 44 -7.59 20.92 -1.73
CA ALA A 44 -7.90 22.22 -2.32
C ALA A 44 -8.87 22.15 -3.52
N ASN A 45 -9.29 20.93 -3.87
CA ASN A 45 -9.84 20.63 -5.17
C ASN A 45 -11.29 21.14 -5.40
N ASN A 46 -11.58 21.44 -6.68
CA ASN A 46 -12.92 21.70 -7.24
C ASN A 46 -13.23 20.84 -8.50
N GLY A 47 -12.46 19.78 -8.80
CA GLY A 47 -12.58 18.97 -10.01
C GLY A 47 -11.44 17.97 -10.26
N TYR A 48 -10.95 17.87 -11.50
CA TYR A 48 -9.82 17.03 -11.89
C TYR A 48 -8.51 17.79 -11.69
N ILE A 49 -7.51 17.20 -11.02
CA ILE A 49 -6.28 17.90 -10.61
C ILE A 49 -5.05 17.61 -11.46
N ILE A 50 -5.07 16.55 -12.27
CA ILE A 50 -3.93 16.22 -13.13
C ILE A 50 -3.81 17.28 -14.22
N SER A 51 -2.58 17.70 -14.49
CA SER A 51 -2.33 18.83 -15.39
C SER A 51 -2.81 18.55 -16.81
N SER A 52 -3.47 19.53 -17.40
CA SER A 52 -3.80 19.54 -18.84
C SER A 52 -2.77 20.29 -19.69
N ASP A 53 -1.69 20.78 -19.08
CA ASP A 53 -0.63 21.58 -19.72
C ASP A 53 0.31 20.67 -20.54
N PRO A 54 0.34 20.78 -21.88
CA PRO A 54 1.23 19.98 -22.73
C PRO A 54 2.71 20.11 -22.36
N ASP A 55 3.14 21.26 -21.86
CA ASP A 55 4.55 21.51 -21.54
C ASP A 55 5.03 20.76 -20.29
N ARG A 56 4.09 20.16 -19.53
CA ARG A 56 4.41 19.29 -18.39
C ARG A 56 4.60 17.82 -18.76
N TYR A 57 4.44 17.47 -20.02
CA TYR A 57 4.57 16.10 -20.50
C TYR A 57 5.80 15.94 -21.40
N PRO A 58 6.48 14.79 -21.34
CA PRO A 58 7.62 14.51 -22.21
C PRO A 58 7.17 14.42 -23.66
N THR A 59 8.01 14.91 -24.58
CA THR A 59 7.74 14.85 -26.03
C THR A 59 7.97 13.46 -26.63
N HIS A 60 8.78 12.62 -25.96
CA HIS A 60 9.10 11.27 -26.40
C HIS A 60 8.93 10.29 -25.24
N PHE A 61 8.42 9.09 -25.55
CA PHE A 61 8.15 8.07 -24.54
C PHE A 61 9.40 7.67 -23.74
N ARG A 62 10.58 7.67 -24.36
CA ARG A 62 11.84 7.36 -23.69
C ARG A 62 12.20 8.37 -22.59
N ASP A 63 11.68 9.59 -22.66
CA ASP A 63 11.86 10.60 -21.62
C ASP A 63 10.83 10.44 -20.48
N ALA A 64 9.73 9.72 -20.73
CA ALA A 64 8.70 9.43 -19.73
C ALA A 64 9.15 8.39 -18.70
N LEU A 65 9.92 7.39 -19.13
CA LEU A 65 10.44 6.31 -18.29
C LEU A 65 11.23 6.81 -17.06
N PRO A 66 12.31 7.62 -17.20
CA PRO A 66 13.08 8.08 -16.04
C PRO A 66 12.25 8.98 -15.11
N LEU A 67 11.25 9.71 -15.65
CA LEU A 67 10.33 10.50 -14.83
C LEU A 67 9.39 9.60 -14.01
N ALA A 68 8.91 8.50 -14.58
CA ALA A 68 8.08 7.52 -13.86
C ALA A 68 8.91 6.79 -12.80
N GLU A 69 10.11 6.32 -13.14
CA GLU A 69 11.04 5.66 -12.21
C GLU A 69 11.38 6.58 -11.02
N SER A 70 11.67 7.86 -11.26
CA SER A 70 11.95 8.83 -10.19
C SER A 70 10.77 8.98 -9.22
N ARG A 71 9.53 8.94 -9.74
CA ARG A 71 8.30 9.05 -8.94
C ARG A 71 8.01 7.77 -8.15
N GLN A 72 8.26 6.61 -8.76
CA GLN A 72 8.20 5.31 -8.09
C GLN A 72 9.22 5.24 -6.94
N GLU A 73 10.47 5.62 -7.21
CA GLU A 73 11.53 5.67 -6.21
C GLU A 73 11.15 6.62 -5.06
N ALA A 74 10.63 7.82 -5.35
CA ALA A 74 10.19 8.74 -4.31
C ALA A 74 9.09 8.14 -3.42
N ALA A 75 8.09 7.48 -4.00
CA ALA A 75 7.04 6.79 -3.22
C ALA A 75 7.62 5.66 -2.35
N ILE A 76 8.55 4.87 -2.88
CA ILE A 76 9.20 3.79 -2.12
C ILE A 76 10.03 4.36 -0.97
N GLN A 77 10.83 5.39 -1.22
CA GLN A 77 11.65 6.04 -0.20
C GLN A 77 10.77 6.63 0.90
N THR A 78 9.70 7.37 0.57
CA THR A 78 8.78 7.92 1.57
C THR A 78 8.18 6.83 2.47
N ALA A 79 7.80 5.69 1.89
CA ALA A 79 7.23 4.59 2.66
C ALA A 79 8.26 3.86 3.54
N MET A 80 9.46 3.64 3.02
CA MET A 80 10.40 2.67 3.59
C MET A 80 11.61 3.29 4.28
N HIS A 81 11.90 4.59 4.11
CA HIS A 81 13.11 5.22 4.63
C HIS A 81 13.33 5.03 6.15
N HIS A 82 12.24 5.02 6.92
CA HIS A 82 12.29 4.80 8.37
C HIS A 82 12.08 3.36 8.82
N PHE A 83 11.88 2.44 7.87
CA PHE A 83 11.71 1.03 8.19
C PHE A 83 13.03 0.42 8.70
N MET A 84 12.93 -0.71 9.41
CA MET A 84 14.08 -1.33 10.07
C MET A 84 15.13 -1.86 9.08
N ASP A 85 16.38 -1.95 9.55
CA ASP A 85 17.50 -2.41 8.73
C ASP A 85 17.42 -3.91 8.43
N SER A 86 17.83 -4.27 7.21
CA SER A 86 18.19 -5.63 6.78
C SER A 86 17.07 -6.69 6.85
N TYR A 87 15.93 -6.41 7.48
CA TYR A 87 14.76 -7.29 7.45
C TYR A 87 14.12 -7.23 6.06
N PRO A 88 14.11 -8.33 5.29
CA PRO A 88 13.50 -8.36 3.98
C PRO A 88 11.97 -8.43 4.14
N ILE A 89 11.32 -7.27 4.28
CA ILE A 89 9.87 -7.22 4.44
C ILE A 89 9.21 -7.99 3.28
N PRO A 90 8.33 -8.97 3.56
CA PRO A 90 7.56 -9.63 2.51
C PRO A 90 6.61 -8.62 1.85
N ILE A 91 6.51 -8.61 0.52
CA ILE A 91 5.72 -7.62 -0.23
C ILE A 91 4.82 -8.33 -1.24
N ALA A 92 3.52 -8.00 -1.20
CA ALA A 92 2.62 -8.27 -2.31
C ALA A 92 2.73 -7.14 -3.34
N ILE A 93 3.04 -7.44 -4.59
CA ILE A 93 3.05 -6.46 -5.67
C ILE A 93 1.76 -6.61 -6.48
N VAL A 94 1.20 -5.50 -6.91
CA VAL A 94 0.10 -5.49 -7.87
C VAL A 94 0.38 -4.54 -9.00
N GLY A 95 0.07 -4.98 -10.21
CA GLY A 95 0.09 -4.16 -11.39
C GLY A 95 -1.01 -4.55 -12.35
N THR A 96 -0.97 -3.88 -13.49
CA THR A 96 -1.93 -4.04 -14.59
C THR A 96 -2.10 -5.49 -15.01
N ASN A 97 -3.34 -5.85 -15.36
CA ASN A 97 -3.64 -7.12 -16.02
C ASN A 97 -3.60 -6.95 -17.55
N TRP A 98 -2.40 -6.96 -18.12
CA TRP A 98 -2.21 -7.18 -19.55
C TRP A 98 -2.39 -8.67 -19.85
N GLN A 99 -3.62 -9.10 -20.15
CA GLN A 99 -3.87 -10.47 -20.58
C GLN A 99 -4.65 -10.55 -21.90
N GLU A 100 -4.05 -11.26 -22.86
CA GLU A 100 -4.71 -12.44 -23.43
C GLU A 100 -4.39 -13.63 -22.50
N GLU A 101 -5.41 -14.27 -21.93
CA GLU A 101 -5.37 -15.10 -20.70
C GLU A 101 -4.44 -16.33 -20.71
N ASP A 102 -3.83 -16.72 -21.85
CA ASP A 102 -3.26 -18.06 -22.03
C ASP A 102 -1.71 -18.16 -22.08
N ASN A 103 -0.96 -17.05 -22.02
CA ASN A 103 0.52 -17.09 -22.12
C ASN A 103 1.24 -16.88 -20.78
N VAL A 104 1.56 -17.99 -20.10
CA VAL A 104 2.26 -17.99 -18.79
C VAL A 104 3.61 -17.28 -18.84
N ALA A 105 4.39 -17.44 -19.93
CA ALA A 105 5.71 -16.82 -20.03
C ALA A 105 5.65 -15.30 -20.15
N VAL A 106 4.63 -14.77 -20.81
CA VAL A 106 4.37 -13.32 -20.87
C VAL A 106 3.91 -12.81 -19.51
N ALA A 107 2.99 -13.52 -18.85
CA ALA A 107 2.55 -13.15 -17.51
C ALA A 107 3.71 -13.10 -16.50
N ASP A 108 4.65 -14.05 -16.55
CA ASP A 108 5.82 -14.06 -15.66
C ASP A 108 6.78 -12.90 -15.95
N LYS A 109 6.93 -12.46 -17.20
CA LYS A 109 7.70 -11.25 -17.53
C LYS A 109 7.05 -10.00 -16.96
N ILE A 110 5.73 -9.84 -17.07
CA ILE A 110 5.01 -8.69 -16.51
C ILE A 110 5.11 -8.71 -14.98
N ARG A 111 4.97 -9.89 -14.35
CA ARG A 111 5.17 -10.05 -12.90
C ARG A 111 6.57 -9.60 -12.48
N ALA A 112 7.59 -10.03 -13.21
CA ALA A 112 8.97 -9.62 -12.95
C ALA A 112 9.17 -8.12 -13.15
N ALA A 113 8.59 -7.52 -14.21
CA ALA A 113 8.66 -6.09 -14.48
C ALA A 113 8.02 -5.28 -13.33
N ASN A 114 6.79 -5.61 -12.93
CA ASN A 114 6.10 -4.97 -11.80
C ASN A 114 6.90 -5.12 -10.50
N ALA A 115 7.44 -6.31 -10.22
CA ALA A 115 8.25 -6.56 -9.03
C ALA A 115 9.55 -5.75 -9.03
N ASN A 116 10.20 -5.61 -10.19
CA ASN A 116 11.45 -4.86 -10.35
C ASN A 116 11.29 -3.35 -10.11
N CYS A 117 10.09 -2.78 -10.28
CA CYS A 117 9.82 -1.39 -9.88
C CYS A 117 10.06 -1.16 -8.37
N PHE A 118 9.82 -2.17 -7.54
CA PHE A 118 9.92 -2.05 -6.08
C PHE A 118 11.22 -2.66 -5.53
N ILE A 119 11.65 -3.78 -6.08
CA ILE A 119 12.87 -4.49 -5.68
C ILE A 119 13.67 -4.87 -6.94
N PRO A 120 14.47 -3.94 -7.47
CA PRO A 120 15.25 -4.19 -8.69
C PRO A 120 16.17 -5.40 -8.55
N LYS A 121 16.20 -6.23 -9.59
CA LYS A 121 17.11 -7.39 -9.69
C LYS A 121 18.23 -7.12 -10.68
N THR A 122 19.40 -7.69 -10.36
CA THR A 122 20.56 -7.70 -11.24
C THR A 122 20.82 -9.12 -11.72
N GLY A 123 21.08 -9.30 -13.02
CA GLY A 123 21.31 -10.62 -13.60
C GLY A 123 20.03 -11.46 -13.67
N ASP A 124 20.18 -12.79 -13.57
CA ASP A 124 19.10 -13.77 -13.81
C ASP A 124 18.34 -14.17 -12.52
N GLU A 125 18.42 -13.36 -11.46
CA GLU A 125 17.71 -13.65 -10.21
C GLU A 125 16.19 -13.58 -10.39
N HIS A 126 15.48 -14.56 -9.83
CA HIS A 126 14.02 -14.52 -9.81
C HIS A 126 13.53 -13.34 -8.96
N TYR A 127 12.43 -12.70 -9.36
CA TYR A 127 11.94 -11.48 -8.70
C TYR A 127 11.53 -11.67 -7.22
N THR A 128 11.36 -12.91 -6.77
CA THR A 128 11.03 -13.28 -5.37
C THR A 128 12.25 -13.40 -4.45
N VAL A 129 13.47 -13.26 -4.97
CA VAL A 129 14.68 -13.16 -4.14
C VAL A 129 14.61 -11.87 -3.31
N ALA A 130 15.17 -11.83 -2.11
CA ALA A 130 15.24 -10.57 -1.33
C ALA A 130 16.15 -9.55 -2.04
N GLY A 131 15.90 -8.26 -1.86
CA GLY A 131 16.70 -7.20 -2.49
C GLY A 131 16.58 -5.87 -1.77
N LYS A 132 17.26 -4.85 -2.31
CA LYS A 132 17.20 -3.48 -1.80
C LYS A 132 16.04 -2.75 -2.45
N PHE A 133 15.46 -1.82 -1.70
CA PHE A 133 14.59 -0.81 -2.29
C PHE A 133 15.42 0.23 -3.06
N PRO A 134 14.92 0.77 -4.19
CA PRO A 134 15.52 1.89 -4.89
C PRO A 134 15.84 3.06 -3.94
N GLY A 135 17.04 3.62 -4.07
CA GLY A 135 17.50 4.76 -3.26
C GLY A 135 17.77 4.48 -1.78
N LEU A 136 17.52 3.27 -1.27
CA LEU A 136 17.70 2.93 0.13
C LEU A 136 18.88 1.98 0.38
N ASN A 137 19.67 2.30 1.40
CA ASN A 137 20.92 1.59 1.68
C ASN A 137 20.74 0.37 2.59
N THR A 138 19.89 0.47 3.62
CA THR A 138 19.78 -0.55 4.69
C THR A 138 18.48 -1.34 4.65
N GLN A 139 17.40 -0.76 4.13
CA GLN A 139 16.12 -1.45 4.02
C GLN A 139 16.13 -2.49 2.90
N ARG A 140 15.38 -3.57 3.13
CA ARG A 140 15.27 -4.70 2.22
C ARG A 140 13.81 -5.10 2.06
N GLY A 141 13.49 -5.65 0.90
CA GLY A 141 12.18 -6.24 0.64
C GLY A 141 12.32 -7.56 -0.10
N GLN A 142 11.27 -8.36 -0.03
CA GLN A 142 11.17 -9.63 -0.74
C GLN A 142 9.77 -9.76 -1.33
N VAL A 143 9.66 -9.86 -2.65
CA VAL A 143 8.36 -10.02 -3.31
C VAL A 143 7.86 -11.44 -3.05
N LEU A 144 6.68 -11.57 -2.45
CA LEU A 144 6.00 -12.85 -2.29
C LEU A 144 5.34 -13.27 -3.60
N THR A 145 4.67 -12.33 -4.24
CA THR A 145 3.94 -12.53 -5.49
C THR A 145 3.65 -11.19 -6.14
N SER A 146 3.50 -11.20 -7.47
CA SER A 146 3.01 -10.08 -8.25
C SER A 146 1.66 -10.46 -8.87
N TYR A 147 0.60 -9.77 -8.43
CA TYR A 147 -0.75 -9.93 -8.93
C TYR A 147 -0.97 -9.08 -10.18
N LEU A 148 -1.48 -9.69 -11.25
CA LEU A 148 -1.92 -9.00 -12.46
C LEU A 148 -3.43 -8.81 -12.35
N ASN A 149 -3.88 -7.64 -11.90
CA ASN A 149 -5.31 -7.40 -11.65
C ASN A 149 -5.63 -5.90 -11.67
N ASP A 150 -6.47 -5.48 -12.62
CA ASP A 150 -6.93 -4.09 -12.77
C ASP A 150 -7.92 -3.65 -11.67
N ASN A 151 -8.47 -4.58 -10.88
CA ASN A 151 -9.36 -4.31 -9.76
C ASN A 151 -8.98 -5.11 -8.50
N PRO A 152 -7.84 -4.79 -7.87
CA PRO A 152 -7.21 -5.65 -6.86
C PRO A 152 -7.68 -5.39 -5.42
N ASP A 153 -8.86 -4.82 -5.23
CA ASP A 153 -9.37 -4.43 -3.90
C ASP A 153 -9.43 -5.61 -2.90
N LYS A 154 -9.74 -6.83 -3.38
CA LYS A 154 -9.71 -8.10 -2.63
C LYS A 154 -8.34 -8.43 -2.02
N LEU A 155 -7.25 -7.88 -2.55
CA LEU A 155 -5.91 -8.12 -2.02
C LEU A 155 -5.82 -7.68 -0.54
N TRP A 156 -6.55 -6.65 -0.13
CA TRP A 156 -6.64 -6.27 1.28
C TRP A 156 -7.08 -7.42 2.20
N ASN A 157 -7.99 -8.29 1.74
CA ASN A 157 -8.38 -9.46 2.53
C ASN A 157 -7.26 -10.50 2.63
N ILE A 158 -6.51 -10.69 1.56
CA ILE A 158 -5.36 -11.59 1.53
C ILE A 158 -4.29 -11.09 2.50
N LEU A 159 -4.02 -9.78 2.55
CA LEU A 159 -3.05 -9.21 3.48
C LEU A 159 -3.39 -9.52 4.95
N PHE A 160 -4.66 -9.36 5.34
CA PHE A 160 -5.11 -9.72 6.70
C PHE A 160 -5.06 -11.24 6.93
N ALA A 161 -5.46 -12.05 5.95
CA ALA A 161 -5.40 -13.50 6.05
C ALA A 161 -3.96 -14.00 6.23
N THR A 162 -2.97 -13.39 5.55
CA THR A 162 -1.55 -13.71 5.73
C THR A 162 -1.10 -13.53 7.18
N PHE A 163 -1.52 -12.46 7.86
CA PHE A 163 -1.21 -12.28 9.29
C PHE A 163 -1.97 -13.23 10.22
N ASP A 164 -3.17 -13.68 9.82
CA ASP A 164 -3.96 -14.66 10.58
C ASP A 164 -3.35 -16.07 10.46
N GLU A 165 -2.81 -16.42 9.28
CA GLU A 165 -2.22 -17.72 8.95
C GLU A 165 -0.78 -17.85 9.45
N HIS A 166 -0.03 -16.75 9.49
CA HIS A 166 1.39 -16.72 9.87
C HIS A 166 1.62 -15.90 11.14
N ALA A 167 1.60 -16.56 12.31
CA ALA A 167 1.80 -15.90 13.60
C ALA A 167 3.23 -15.36 13.82
N ASP A 168 4.16 -15.65 12.90
CA ASP A 168 5.55 -15.23 12.93
C ASP A 168 5.88 -14.09 11.95
N ILE A 169 4.91 -13.61 11.14
CA ILE A 169 5.13 -12.48 10.23
C ILE A 169 4.96 -11.15 11.00
N PRO A 170 6.02 -10.35 11.18
CA PRO A 170 5.91 -9.08 11.92
C PRO A 170 5.39 -7.94 11.04
N ALA A 171 5.76 -7.94 9.76
CA ALA A 171 5.41 -6.88 8.83
C ALA A 171 5.12 -7.44 7.44
N LEU A 172 4.27 -6.74 6.70
CA LEU A 172 3.92 -7.03 5.31
C LEU A 172 3.83 -5.71 4.54
N GLY A 173 4.40 -5.68 3.35
CA GLY A 173 4.31 -4.57 2.41
C GLY A 173 3.28 -4.84 1.32
N VAL A 174 2.75 -3.77 0.73
CA VAL A 174 2.08 -3.82 -0.57
C VAL A 174 2.59 -2.72 -1.47
N GLY A 175 3.04 -3.11 -2.66
CA GLY A 175 3.42 -2.19 -3.73
C GLY A 175 2.38 -2.25 -4.85
N ALA A 176 1.89 -1.11 -5.30
CA ALA A 176 0.96 -1.01 -6.42
C ALA A 176 1.52 -0.05 -7.47
N VAL A 177 1.58 -0.49 -8.73
CA VAL A 177 2.03 0.32 -9.86
C VAL A 177 1.11 0.11 -11.05
N ASP A 178 0.57 1.19 -11.60
CA ASP A 178 -0.21 1.15 -12.83
C ASP A 178 -0.21 2.52 -13.49
N GLY A 179 -0.31 2.57 -14.80
CA GLY A 179 -0.10 3.80 -15.55
C GLY A 179 0.19 3.56 -17.02
N LEU A 180 0.07 4.59 -17.84
CA LEU A 180 0.36 4.48 -19.27
C LEU A 180 1.83 4.14 -19.53
N VAL A 181 2.76 4.63 -18.71
CA VAL A 181 4.18 4.31 -18.87
C VAL A 181 4.44 2.84 -18.57
N GLN A 182 3.91 2.35 -17.45
CA GLN A 182 4.03 0.95 -17.05
C GLN A 182 3.40 0.02 -18.10
N ARG A 183 2.17 0.36 -18.52
CA ARG A 183 1.41 -0.42 -19.49
C ARG A 183 2.05 -0.42 -20.88
N ALA A 184 2.63 0.70 -21.32
CA ALA A 184 3.39 0.76 -22.57
C ALA A 184 4.62 -0.14 -22.52
N PHE A 185 5.39 -0.10 -21.42
CA PHE A 185 6.58 -0.95 -21.26
C PHE A 185 6.23 -2.45 -21.30
N ASP A 186 5.11 -2.84 -20.67
CA ASP A 186 4.59 -4.22 -20.76
C ASP A 186 4.16 -4.58 -22.20
N GLY A 187 3.58 -3.62 -22.93
CA GLY A 187 3.13 -3.77 -24.32
C GLY A 187 4.25 -3.87 -25.36
N GLU A 188 5.42 -3.27 -25.13
CA GLU A 188 6.61 -3.37 -26.00
C GLU A 188 7.00 -4.83 -26.26
N HIS A 189 6.71 -5.71 -25.30
CA HIS A 189 7.06 -7.13 -25.36
C HIS A 189 6.04 -8.00 -26.13
N GLN A 190 4.95 -7.40 -26.62
CA GLN A 190 3.82 -8.15 -27.18
C GLN A 190 3.32 -7.63 -28.55
N ASP A 191 3.02 -6.33 -28.66
CA ASP A 191 2.38 -5.75 -29.85
C ASP A 191 2.82 -4.30 -30.09
N ASP A 192 3.52 -4.06 -31.20
CA ASP A 192 4.04 -2.75 -31.62
C ASP A 192 2.94 -1.68 -31.76
N LEU A 193 1.73 -2.05 -32.19
CA LEU A 193 0.63 -1.09 -32.38
C LEU A 193 0.07 -0.63 -31.03
N THR A 194 -0.14 -1.59 -30.14
CA THR A 194 -0.57 -1.32 -28.76
C THR A 194 0.49 -0.52 -28.01
N PHE A 195 1.77 -0.89 -28.13
CA PHE A 195 2.88 -0.11 -27.60
C PHE A 195 2.85 1.33 -28.10
N GLY A 196 2.80 1.53 -29.43
CA GLY A 196 2.80 2.86 -30.03
C GLY A 196 1.64 3.74 -29.54
N THR A 197 0.45 3.15 -29.37
CA THR A 197 -0.74 3.86 -28.87
C THR A 197 -0.59 4.29 -27.41
N LEU A 198 -0.07 3.42 -26.54
CA LEU A 198 0.11 3.74 -25.12
C LEU A 198 1.27 4.71 -24.91
N ALA A 199 2.37 4.51 -25.64
CA ALA A 199 3.54 5.36 -25.61
C ALA A 199 3.19 6.80 -26.04
N ASP A 200 2.36 6.95 -27.08
CA ASP A 200 1.81 8.24 -27.49
C ASP A 200 0.95 8.86 -26.38
N GLN A 201 -0.01 8.11 -25.82
CA GLN A 201 -0.86 8.63 -24.73
C GLN A 201 -0.06 9.00 -23.47
N ALA A 202 1.04 8.30 -23.17
CA ALA A 202 1.90 8.60 -22.03
C ALA A 202 2.52 10.01 -22.15
N CYS A 203 2.79 10.47 -23.37
CA CYS A 203 3.40 11.75 -23.70
C CYS A 203 2.41 12.92 -23.81
N HIS A 204 1.11 12.68 -23.64
CA HIS A 204 0.08 13.70 -23.78
C HIS A 204 -0.61 14.05 -22.45
N PRO A 205 -1.18 15.27 -22.34
CA PRO A 205 -2.03 15.65 -21.23
C PRO A 205 -3.11 14.63 -20.92
N LYS A 206 -3.26 14.32 -19.63
CA LYS A 206 -4.24 13.35 -19.18
C LYS A 206 -5.61 14.02 -19.11
N THR A 207 -6.63 13.22 -19.38
CA THR A 207 -8.03 13.58 -19.10
C THR A 207 -8.55 12.58 -18.07
N PRO A 208 -9.68 12.84 -17.40
CA PRO A 208 -10.28 11.85 -16.49
C PRO A 208 -10.59 10.47 -17.13
N ARG A 209 -10.53 10.37 -18.47
CA ARG A 209 -10.73 9.14 -19.25
C ARG A 209 -9.45 8.34 -19.50
N VAL A 210 -8.31 8.98 -19.31
CA VAL A 210 -7.00 8.44 -19.62
C VAL A 210 -6.40 7.96 -18.31
N LEU A 211 -5.79 6.77 -18.35
CA LEU A 211 -5.13 6.20 -17.21
C LEU A 211 -3.98 7.13 -16.78
N SER A 212 -3.93 7.44 -15.49
CA SER A 212 -2.89 8.26 -14.90
C SER A 212 -1.85 7.36 -14.25
N ASP A 213 -0.56 7.71 -14.39
CA ASP A 213 0.52 6.98 -13.77
C ASP A 213 0.44 7.09 -12.25
N SER A 214 0.49 5.95 -11.56
CA SER A 214 0.43 5.88 -10.11
C SER A 214 1.39 4.83 -9.56
N CYS A 215 1.99 5.15 -8.42
CA CYS A 215 2.78 4.20 -7.64
C CYS A 215 2.49 4.41 -6.16
N THR A 216 2.25 3.32 -5.44
CA THR A 216 2.03 3.34 -3.99
C THR A 216 2.85 2.24 -3.34
N MET A 217 3.50 2.56 -2.21
CA MET A 217 4.12 1.59 -1.31
C MET A 217 3.54 1.78 0.09
N LEU A 218 3.01 0.72 0.69
CA LEU A 218 2.52 0.71 2.06
C LEU A 218 3.27 -0.36 2.85
N ALA A 219 3.62 -0.05 4.10
CA ALA A 219 4.18 -0.97 5.06
C ALA A 219 3.27 -1.08 6.28
N MET A 220 2.87 -2.31 6.59
CA MET A 220 2.02 -2.63 7.73
C MET A 220 2.73 -3.55 8.71
N VAL A 221 2.45 -3.36 10.00
CA VAL A 221 3.04 -4.17 11.07
C VAL A 221 2.00 -4.69 12.05
N SER A 222 2.36 -5.77 12.72
CA SER A 222 1.72 -6.24 13.94
C SER A 222 2.77 -6.32 15.05
N ARG A 223 2.75 -5.36 15.98
CA ARG A 223 3.85 -5.19 16.95
C ARG A 223 4.07 -6.38 17.88
N SER A 224 3.00 -7.11 18.22
CA SER A 224 3.07 -8.28 19.12
C SER A 224 3.77 -9.50 18.50
N ARG A 225 4.03 -9.49 17.19
CA ARG A 225 4.61 -10.64 16.46
C ARG A 225 6.11 -10.84 16.69
N ILE A 226 6.78 -9.86 17.31
CA ILE A 226 8.22 -9.94 17.58
C ILE A 226 8.57 -10.35 19.01
N ASP A 227 7.57 -10.60 19.88
CA ASP A 227 7.83 -10.90 21.30
C ASP A 227 8.70 -12.15 21.49
N ARG A 228 8.60 -13.12 20.58
CA ARG A 228 9.46 -14.32 20.58
C ARG A 228 10.94 -14.00 20.32
N LEU A 229 11.24 -12.89 19.64
CA LEU A 229 12.59 -12.48 19.28
C LEU A 229 13.32 -11.82 20.45
N ARG A 230 12.57 -11.14 21.33
CA ARG A 230 13.10 -10.32 22.43
C ARG A 230 14.00 -11.08 23.40
N GLN A 231 13.84 -12.40 23.53
CA GLN A 231 14.71 -13.24 24.36
C GLN A 231 16.13 -13.42 23.79
N TYR A 232 16.34 -13.08 22.51
CA TYR A 232 17.59 -13.29 21.79
C TYR A 232 18.38 -11.99 21.57
N SER A 233 17.74 -10.82 21.52
CA SER A 233 18.39 -9.59 21.02
C SER A 233 19.60 -9.14 21.82
N ASP A 234 19.60 -9.33 23.14
CA ASP A 234 20.76 -9.04 24.01
C ASP A 234 21.90 -10.05 23.83
N LEU A 235 21.61 -11.22 23.25
CA LEU A 235 22.57 -12.29 23.00
C LEU A 235 23.21 -12.20 21.61
N VAL A 236 22.62 -11.41 20.71
CA VAL A 236 23.07 -11.22 19.33
C VAL A 236 24.27 -10.27 19.26
N GLN A 237 25.26 -10.66 18.46
CA GLN A 237 26.32 -9.76 17.98
C GLN A 237 25.79 -8.99 16.77
N ASP A 238 25.87 -7.67 16.83
CA ASP A 238 25.49 -6.79 15.73
C ASP A 238 26.71 -6.57 14.82
N ALA A 239 26.51 -6.62 13.49
CA ALA A 239 27.52 -6.24 12.50
C ALA A 239 27.69 -4.73 12.36
N MET A 240 26.76 -3.95 12.90
CA MET A 240 26.74 -2.50 12.77
C MET A 240 28.01 -1.88 13.36
N THR A 241 28.71 -1.13 12.52
CA THR A 241 29.78 -0.23 12.94
C THR A 241 29.25 1.20 12.89
N SER A 242 29.74 2.04 13.80
CA SER A 242 29.44 3.46 13.82
C SER A 242 30.73 4.25 13.76
N SER A 243 30.72 5.39 13.05
CA SER A 243 31.85 6.30 13.00
C SER A 243 31.38 7.72 13.25
N ASP A 244 32.19 8.47 13.98
CA ASP A 244 32.00 9.91 14.21
C ASP A 244 33.19 10.62 13.58
N ARG A 245 32.95 11.29 12.44
CA ARG A 245 34.00 12.03 11.74
C ARG A 245 33.56 13.48 11.60
N SER A 246 34.30 14.37 12.25
CA SER A 246 34.06 15.82 12.20
C SER A 246 32.66 16.25 12.67
N GLY A 247 32.06 15.52 13.61
CA GLY A 247 30.70 15.80 14.12
C GLY A 247 29.58 15.18 13.29
N TYR A 248 29.90 14.49 12.19
CA TYR A 248 28.94 13.70 11.42
C TYR A 248 29.00 12.25 11.87
N LYS A 249 27.92 11.79 12.50
CA LYS A 249 27.73 10.38 12.86
C LYS A 249 27.20 9.61 11.66
N THR A 250 27.89 8.53 11.31
CA THR A 250 27.44 7.58 10.29
C THR A 250 27.46 6.17 10.87
N ARG A 251 26.69 5.27 10.27
CA ARG A 251 26.65 3.85 10.65
C ARG A 251 26.47 2.96 9.43
N THR A 252 26.97 1.74 9.51
CA THR A 252 26.57 0.67 8.58
C THR A 252 25.20 0.11 8.98
N GLN A 253 24.65 -0.78 8.15
CA GLN A 253 23.42 -1.48 8.48
C GLN A 253 23.58 -2.35 9.74
N SER A 254 22.51 -2.51 10.49
CA SER A 254 22.42 -3.51 11.56
C SER A 254 21.97 -4.85 11.01
N GLU A 255 22.66 -5.91 11.42
CA GLU A 255 22.35 -7.28 11.05
C GLU A 255 23.02 -8.27 12.01
N PHE A 256 22.50 -9.49 12.04
CA PHE A 256 23.04 -10.58 12.84
C PHE A 256 24.44 -10.99 12.36
N ASN A 257 25.43 -10.94 13.26
CA ASN A 257 26.82 -11.36 13.01
C ASN A 257 27.29 -12.45 13.98
N GLY A 258 26.36 -13.30 14.44
CA GLY A 258 26.63 -14.36 15.40
C GLY A 258 26.15 -14.06 16.81
N TRP A 259 26.55 -14.90 17.76
CA TRP A 259 26.13 -14.83 19.16
C TRP A 259 27.23 -14.25 20.03
N LYS A 260 26.93 -13.19 20.80
CA LYS A 260 27.77 -12.73 21.93
C LYS A 260 27.83 -13.81 23.01
N LYS A 261 26.70 -14.47 23.24
CA LYS A 261 26.53 -15.57 24.18
C LYS A 261 25.57 -16.59 23.59
N VAL A 262 25.91 -17.88 23.68
CA VAL A 262 25.04 -18.96 23.21
C VAL A 262 23.69 -18.89 23.93
N PRO A 263 22.57 -18.86 23.20
CA PRO A 263 21.25 -18.78 23.83
C PRO A 263 20.89 -20.08 24.54
N GLY A 264 20.19 -19.96 25.66
CA GLY A 264 19.73 -21.13 26.43
C GLY A 264 18.70 -21.99 25.69
N ARG A 265 18.01 -21.40 24.72
CA ARG A 265 17.13 -22.09 23.76
C ARG A 265 17.65 -21.81 22.35
N ALA A 266 17.69 -22.84 21.51
CA ALA A 266 18.05 -22.67 20.11
C ALA A 266 17.06 -21.74 19.39
N PHE A 267 17.58 -20.83 18.56
CA PHE A 267 16.75 -19.98 17.73
C PHE A 267 16.04 -20.81 16.66
N GLU A 268 14.71 -20.63 16.56
CA GLU A 268 13.88 -21.30 15.58
C GLU A 268 13.64 -20.37 14.38
N THR A 269 14.30 -20.72 13.27
CA THR A 269 14.17 -20.02 12.00
C THR A 269 12.80 -20.25 11.38
N THR A 270 12.24 -19.24 10.74
CA THR A 270 10.99 -19.35 9.99
C THR A 270 11.16 -18.78 8.57
N PRO A 271 10.23 -19.03 7.63
CA PRO A 271 10.31 -18.44 6.30
C PRO A 271 10.38 -16.91 6.30
N PHE A 272 9.82 -16.24 7.31
CA PHE A 272 9.81 -14.79 7.42
C PHE A 272 10.93 -14.26 8.34
N ILE A 273 11.48 -15.07 9.25
CA ILE A 273 12.56 -14.65 10.16
C ILE A 273 13.64 -15.73 10.15
N ALA A 274 14.61 -15.57 9.24
CA ALA A 274 15.71 -16.51 9.07
C ALA A 274 16.80 -16.39 10.14
N THR A 275 17.00 -15.20 10.71
CA THR A 275 18.01 -14.92 11.74
C THR A 275 17.38 -14.12 12.90
N PRO A 276 17.88 -14.25 14.14
CA PRO A 276 17.42 -13.39 15.22
C PRO A 276 17.75 -11.93 14.91
N TRP A 277 16.97 -11.02 15.47
CA TRP A 277 17.21 -9.59 15.32
C TRP A 277 18.19 -9.08 16.36
N THR A 278 18.99 -8.09 15.98
CA THR A 278 19.84 -7.36 16.91
C THR A 278 18.95 -6.52 17.85
N ARG A 279 19.50 -6.09 18.99
CA ARG A 279 18.83 -5.11 19.87
C ARG A 279 18.43 -3.84 19.11
N PHE A 280 19.29 -3.37 18.22
CA PHE A 280 19.01 -2.18 17.44
C PHE A 280 17.86 -2.38 16.44
N GLN A 281 17.79 -3.52 15.77
CA GLN A 281 16.68 -3.87 14.87
C GLN A 281 15.34 -3.95 15.61
N GLU A 282 15.30 -4.56 16.80
CA GLU A 282 14.10 -4.57 17.65
C GLU A 282 13.69 -3.16 18.06
N ASP A 283 14.64 -2.33 18.49
CA ASP A 283 14.33 -0.94 18.84
C ASP A 283 13.85 -0.15 17.62
N GLN A 284 14.45 -0.30 16.43
CA GLN A 284 13.95 0.34 15.21
C GLN A 284 12.48 -0.03 14.96
N TYR A 285 12.15 -1.32 15.06
CA TYR A 285 10.80 -1.82 14.86
C TYR A 285 9.80 -1.26 15.88
N ASP A 286 10.17 -1.25 17.18
CA ASP A 286 9.35 -0.69 18.25
C ASP A 286 9.12 0.82 18.09
N HIS A 287 10.06 1.54 17.46
CA HIS A 287 10.00 3.00 17.27
C HIS A 287 9.46 3.43 15.90
N LEU A 288 9.09 2.49 15.01
CA LEU A 288 8.39 2.79 13.76
C LEU A 288 7.20 3.72 14.03
N GLN A 289 7.09 4.81 13.28
CA GLN A 289 6.01 5.78 13.47
C GLN A 289 4.69 5.15 13.07
N LEU A 290 3.67 5.24 13.94
CA LEU A 290 2.32 4.91 13.55
C LEU A 290 1.73 6.05 12.71
N LEU A 291 1.45 5.79 11.43
CA LEU A 291 0.82 6.73 10.53
C LEU A 291 -0.72 6.62 10.57
N GLY A 292 -1.23 5.43 10.87
CA GLY A 292 -2.65 5.18 11.05
C GLY A 292 -2.94 3.69 11.16
N ARG A 293 -4.21 3.35 11.30
CA ARG A 293 -4.67 1.96 11.33
C ARG A 293 -5.64 1.70 10.22
N VAL A 294 -5.45 0.57 9.53
CA VAL A 294 -6.44 0.01 8.61
C VAL A 294 -7.16 -1.11 9.33
N TYR A 295 -8.49 -1.05 9.38
CA TYR A 295 -9.33 -2.11 9.92
C TYR A 295 -9.62 -3.16 8.86
N ARG A 296 -9.94 -4.38 9.32
CA ARG A 296 -10.24 -5.51 8.46
C ARG A 296 -11.29 -5.15 7.40
N PRO A 297 -11.01 -5.42 6.11
CA PRO A 297 -11.90 -5.03 5.02
C PRO A 297 -13.26 -5.73 5.11
N GLN A 298 -14.32 -5.01 4.75
CA GLN A 298 -15.63 -5.59 4.49
C GLN A 298 -15.77 -5.83 2.98
N ASN A 299 -15.69 -7.10 2.57
CA ASN A 299 -15.83 -7.49 1.17
C ASN A 299 -17.29 -7.80 0.87
N ILE A 300 -17.82 -7.13 -0.15
CA ILE A 300 -19.18 -7.34 -0.64
C ILE A 300 -19.11 -8.23 -1.88
N SER A 301 -20.00 -9.23 -1.95
CA SER A 301 -20.31 -9.96 -3.17
C SER A 301 -21.68 -9.51 -3.69
N TYR A 302 -21.74 -9.16 -4.97
CA TYR A 302 -22.97 -8.91 -5.71
C TYR A 302 -23.40 -10.12 -6.55
N LEU A 303 -22.83 -11.29 -6.26
CA LEU A 303 -23.24 -12.57 -6.83
C LEU A 303 -23.91 -13.42 -5.76
N ASN A 304 -24.99 -14.10 -6.14
CA ASN A 304 -25.67 -15.07 -5.30
C ASN A 304 -24.76 -16.29 -5.08
N PRO A 305 -24.52 -16.71 -3.82
CA PRO A 305 -23.65 -17.85 -3.55
C PRO A 305 -24.19 -19.19 -4.07
N SER A 306 -25.49 -19.33 -4.32
CA SER A 306 -26.08 -20.61 -4.75
C SER A 306 -25.98 -20.85 -6.26
N ASP A 307 -26.13 -19.81 -7.08
CA ASP A 307 -26.17 -19.92 -8.54
C ASP A 307 -25.21 -18.97 -9.29
N GLY A 308 -24.44 -18.15 -8.57
CA GLY A 308 -23.47 -17.22 -9.13
C GLY A 308 -24.08 -16.03 -9.88
N LYS A 309 -25.41 -15.87 -9.92
CA LYS A 309 -26.05 -14.79 -10.65
C LYS A 309 -25.93 -13.46 -9.91
N SER A 310 -25.95 -12.37 -10.67
CA SER A 310 -25.99 -11.01 -10.14
C SER A 310 -27.21 -10.79 -9.24
N LEU A 311 -26.97 -10.23 -8.05
CA LEU A 311 -28.00 -9.73 -7.15
C LEU A 311 -28.78 -8.57 -7.78
N ASN A 312 -30.05 -8.43 -7.43
CA ASN A 312 -30.87 -7.29 -7.84
C ASN A 312 -30.51 -6.02 -7.04
N ALA A 313 -31.03 -4.85 -7.44
CA ALA A 313 -30.66 -3.57 -6.83
C ALA A 313 -30.96 -3.49 -5.32
N ALA A 314 -32.10 -4.02 -4.86
CA ALA A 314 -32.46 -4.00 -3.44
C ALA A 314 -31.53 -4.89 -2.61
N GLU A 315 -31.17 -6.07 -3.13
CA GLU A 315 -30.20 -6.97 -2.49
C GLU A 315 -28.80 -6.35 -2.43
N ARG A 316 -28.34 -5.70 -3.50
CA ARG A 316 -27.05 -4.98 -3.52
C ARG A 316 -27.01 -3.85 -2.49
N ASN A 317 -28.09 -3.08 -2.37
CA ASN A 317 -28.20 -2.01 -1.38
C ASN A 317 -28.15 -2.58 0.05
N ALA A 318 -28.87 -3.66 0.33
CA ALA A 318 -28.83 -4.30 1.64
C ALA A 318 -27.43 -4.83 1.98
N GLN A 319 -26.72 -5.44 1.03
CA GLN A 319 -25.33 -5.89 1.24
C GLN A 319 -24.37 -4.72 1.52
N MET A 320 -24.53 -3.60 0.79
CA MET A 320 -23.74 -2.39 1.04
C MET A 320 -24.02 -1.81 2.44
N GLU A 321 -25.28 -1.76 2.87
CA GLU A 321 -25.65 -1.26 4.19
C GLU A 321 -25.05 -2.11 5.32
N ILE A 322 -25.15 -3.44 5.21
CA ILE A 322 -24.56 -4.37 6.19
C ILE A 322 -23.03 -4.18 6.27
N ALA A 323 -22.36 -4.14 5.13
CA ALA A 323 -20.92 -3.94 5.07
C ALA A 323 -20.50 -2.57 5.60
N LEU A 324 -21.28 -1.51 5.32
CA LEU A 324 -21.03 -0.17 5.85
C LEU A 324 -21.16 -0.16 7.38
N GLN A 325 -22.23 -0.72 7.94
CA GLN A 325 -22.40 -0.81 9.39
C GLN A 325 -21.24 -1.57 10.05
N ALA A 326 -20.82 -2.70 9.46
CA ALA A 326 -19.68 -3.48 9.96
C ALA A 326 -18.35 -2.70 9.87
N ALA A 327 -18.11 -1.98 8.76
CA ALA A 327 -16.92 -1.17 8.57
C ALA A 327 -16.84 0.01 9.56
N LEU A 328 -17.99 0.58 9.96
CA LEU A 328 -18.07 1.71 10.89
C LEU A 328 -18.12 1.30 12.37
N ALA A 329 -18.31 0.02 12.67
CA ALA A 329 -18.36 -0.49 14.04
C ALA A 329 -17.17 -0.03 14.92
N PRO A 330 -15.90 0.01 14.45
CA PRO A 330 -14.76 0.45 15.25
C PRO A 330 -14.83 1.91 15.73
N ILE A 331 -15.61 2.75 15.06
CA ILE A 331 -15.85 4.16 15.46
C ILE A 331 -17.27 4.38 16.00
N GLY A 332 -17.91 3.31 16.49
CA GLY A 332 -19.23 3.35 17.12
C GLY A 332 -20.38 3.51 16.13
N GLY A 333 -20.21 3.06 14.90
CA GLY A 333 -21.25 3.09 13.86
C GLY A 333 -21.53 4.48 13.26
N LYS A 334 -20.72 5.49 13.61
CA LYS A 334 -20.87 6.85 13.10
C LYS A 334 -20.16 7.01 11.76
N MET A 335 -20.67 7.91 10.93
CA MET A 335 -19.95 8.29 9.72
C MET A 335 -18.58 8.90 10.04
N PRO A 336 -17.53 8.57 9.27
CA PRO A 336 -16.20 9.14 9.42
C PRO A 336 -16.17 10.63 9.02
N ALA A 337 -15.02 11.28 9.23
CA ALA A 337 -14.84 12.65 8.77
C ALA A 337 -14.90 12.73 7.22
N ARG A 338 -14.44 11.68 6.54
CA ARG A 338 -14.32 11.61 5.09
C ARG A 338 -14.67 10.23 4.53
N VAL A 339 -15.17 10.20 3.30
CA VAL A 339 -15.37 8.99 2.50
C VAL A 339 -14.64 9.18 1.17
N PHE A 340 -13.65 8.33 0.91
CA PHE A 340 -12.96 8.25 -0.37
C PHE A 340 -13.54 7.08 -1.15
N TYR A 341 -13.91 7.30 -2.40
CA TYR A 341 -14.54 6.26 -3.19
C TYR A 341 -14.09 6.30 -4.64
N ASP A 342 -14.01 5.12 -5.25
CA ASP A 342 -13.76 4.94 -6.67
C ASP A 342 -14.71 3.85 -7.18
N TYR A 343 -15.58 4.20 -8.12
CA TYR A 343 -16.48 3.27 -8.78
C TYR A 343 -16.09 3.02 -10.25
N GLY A 344 -14.84 3.24 -10.63
CA GLY A 344 -14.29 3.00 -11.96
C GLY A 344 -14.48 4.16 -12.93
N SER A 345 -13.90 4.02 -14.12
CA SER A 345 -13.89 5.07 -15.16
C SER A 345 -15.30 5.61 -15.43
N ILE A 346 -15.49 6.89 -15.09
CA ILE A 346 -16.74 7.65 -15.24
C ILE A 346 -17.31 7.70 -16.67
N TRP A 347 -16.58 7.22 -17.68
CA TRP A 347 -16.98 7.35 -19.09
C TRP A 347 -17.04 6.05 -19.90
N LYS A 348 -16.36 4.99 -19.46
CA LYS A 348 -16.44 3.66 -20.11
C LYS A 348 -17.37 2.70 -19.37
N ASP A 349 -17.71 3.00 -18.11
CA ASP A 349 -18.49 2.11 -17.27
C ASP A 349 -19.94 2.59 -17.07
N ARG A 350 -20.86 2.03 -17.86
CA ARG A 350 -22.30 2.29 -17.74
C ARG A 350 -22.92 1.75 -16.43
N ALA A 351 -22.24 0.84 -15.72
CA ALA A 351 -22.70 0.27 -14.47
C ALA A 351 -22.22 1.06 -13.23
N GLY A 352 -21.31 2.02 -13.38
CA GLY A 352 -20.78 2.85 -12.28
C GLY A 352 -21.86 3.57 -11.47
N SER A 353 -22.87 4.12 -12.15
CA SER A 353 -24.00 4.79 -11.49
C SER A 353 -24.74 3.88 -10.50
N ALA A 354 -24.96 2.60 -10.85
CA ALA A 354 -25.63 1.67 -9.95
C ALA A 354 -24.82 1.38 -8.68
N ARG A 355 -23.49 1.32 -8.78
CA ARG A 355 -22.60 1.10 -7.63
C ARG A 355 -22.55 2.33 -6.72
N PHE A 356 -22.48 3.53 -7.30
CA PHE A 356 -22.58 4.78 -6.55
C PHE A 356 -23.92 4.93 -5.83
N GLN A 357 -25.04 4.60 -6.49
CA GLN A 357 -26.37 4.66 -5.86
C GLN A 357 -26.49 3.74 -4.65
N ALA A 358 -25.89 2.55 -4.68
CA ALA A 358 -25.89 1.65 -3.54
C ALA A 358 -25.15 2.24 -2.33
N LEU A 359 -23.96 2.82 -2.55
CA LEU A 359 -23.22 3.52 -1.50
C LEU A 359 -23.97 4.73 -0.96
N SER A 360 -24.47 5.59 -1.86
CA SER A 360 -25.22 6.80 -1.48
C SER A 360 -26.44 6.46 -0.63
N SER A 361 -27.19 5.43 -1.02
CA SER A 361 -28.36 4.97 -0.26
C SER A 361 -27.97 4.45 1.12
N ALA A 362 -26.95 3.60 1.21
CA ALA A 362 -26.48 3.05 2.48
C ALA A 362 -26.00 4.13 3.44
N ILE A 363 -25.27 5.13 2.93
CA ILE A 363 -24.80 6.27 3.73
C ILE A 363 -25.98 7.07 4.28
N LYS A 364 -26.99 7.36 3.47
CA LYS A 364 -28.19 8.10 3.93
C LYS A 364 -28.99 7.35 4.99
N THR A 365 -28.95 6.01 5.00
CA THR A 365 -29.54 5.22 6.08
C THR A 365 -28.79 5.40 7.40
N VAL A 366 -27.46 5.50 7.37
CA VAL A 366 -26.63 5.70 8.56
C VAL A 366 -26.66 7.15 9.06
N ASP A 367 -26.55 8.10 8.15
CA ASP A 367 -26.55 9.54 8.42
C ASP A 367 -27.23 10.28 7.24
N PRO A 368 -28.51 10.68 7.39
CA PRO A 368 -29.25 11.38 6.34
C PRO A 368 -28.62 12.71 5.89
N GLU A 369 -27.79 13.33 6.73
CA GLU A 369 -27.12 14.61 6.49
C GLU A 369 -25.71 14.44 5.90
N PHE A 370 -25.23 13.21 5.71
CA PHE A 370 -23.95 12.97 5.05
C PHE A 370 -24.10 13.11 3.53
N ASP A 371 -23.49 14.15 2.99
CA ASP A 371 -23.43 14.39 1.55
C ASP A 371 -22.08 13.95 0.96
N LEU A 372 -22.10 12.97 0.05
CA LEU A 372 -20.91 12.53 -0.69
C LEU A 372 -20.43 13.57 -1.71
N THR A 373 -21.27 14.56 -2.05
CA THR A 373 -20.91 15.62 -2.99
C THR A 373 -20.30 16.84 -2.31
N ASP A 374 -20.30 16.87 -0.96
CA ASP A 374 -19.55 17.87 -0.20
C ASP A 374 -18.05 17.62 -0.39
N PRO A 375 -17.29 18.53 -1.03
CA PRO A 375 -15.87 18.33 -1.33
C PRO A 375 -15.00 18.22 -0.06
N LYS A 376 -15.53 18.54 1.13
CA LYS A 376 -14.84 18.34 2.40
C LYS A 376 -15.03 16.94 2.98
N ARG A 377 -16.10 16.23 2.60
CA ARG A 377 -16.53 14.96 3.20
C ARG A 377 -16.50 13.79 2.22
N GLY A 378 -16.81 14.00 0.95
CA GLY A 378 -16.79 12.96 -0.08
C GLY A 378 -15.78 13.24 -1.18
N TYR A 379 -14.98 12.24 -1.53
CA TYR A 379 -13.90 12.35 -2.51
C TYR A 379 -14.04 11.22 -3.54
N ASP A 380 -14.58 11.57 -4.70
CA ASP A 380 -14.62 10.70 -5.88
C ASP A 380 -13.23 10.68 -6.52
N LEU A 381 -12.42 9.67 -6.21
CA LEU A 381 -11.04 9.63 -6.67
C LEU A 381 -10.93 9.49 -8.19
N ALA A 382 -11.92 8.89 -8.86
CA ALA A 382 -11.93 8.81 -10.32
C ALA A 382 -12.18 10.17 -10.98
N ILE A 383 -13.00 11.03 -10.36
CA ILE A 383 -13.18 12.42 -10.82
C ILE A 383 -11.94 13.26 -10.54
N ILE A 384 -11.34 13.08 -9.36
CA ILE A 384 -10.24 13.93 -8.89
C ILE A 384 -8.93 13.59 -9.60
N LEU A 385 -8.59 12.30 -9.65
CA LEU A 385 -7.29 11.79 -10.09
C LEU A 385 -7.34 11.09 -11.44
N GLY A 386 -8.53 10.85 -12.00
CA GLY A 386 -8.71 10.05 -13.20
C GLY A 386 -8.68 8.56 -12.91
N ASP A 387 -8.52 7.76 -13.96
CA ASP A 387 -8.41 6.31 -13.80
C ASP A 387 -7.00 5.94 -13.32
N LEU A 388 -6.90 5.24 -12.19
CA LEU A 388 -5.65 4.76 -11.60
C LEU A 388 -5.47 3.24 -11.74
N GLY A 389 -6.37 2.55 -12.45
CA GLY A 389 -6.27 1.12 -12.70
C GLY A 389 -6.11 0.31 -11.40
N ALA A 390 -5.14 -0.59 -11.41
CA ALA A 390 -4.77 -1.44 -10.28
C ALA A 390 -4.26 -0.63 -9.05
N GLY A 391 -3.78 0.60 -9.25
CA GLY A 391 -3.27 1.46 -8.17
C GLY A 391 -4.37 2.04 -7.28
N SER A 392 -5.60 2.15 -7.78
CA SER A 392 -6.68 2.88 -7.11
C SER A 392 -6.93 2.47 -5.65
N PRO A 393 -7.08 1.18 -5.30
CA PRO A 393 -7.37 0.76 -3.92
C PRO A 393 -6.27 1.10 -2.91
N PHE A 394 -5.04 1.33 -3.37
CA PHE A 394 -3.87 1.60 -2.53
C PHE A 394 -3.58 3.10 -2.45
N VAL A 395 -3.72 3.83 -3.55
CA VAL A 395 -3.70 5.31 -3.56
C VAL A 395 -4.76 5.85 -2.59
N ALA A 396 -5.97 5.28 -2.58
CA ALA A 396 -7.03 5.68 -1.67
C ALA A 396 -6.64 5.53 -0.18
N VAL A 397 -5.93 4.46 0.17
CA VAL A 397 -5.46 4.24 1.54
C VAL A 397 -4.29 5.17 1.89
N ALA A 398 -3.33 5.38 0.97
CA ALA A 398 -2.23 6.32 1.18
C ALA A 398 -2.76 7.75 1.42
N LEU A 399 -3.71 8.21 0.59
CA LEU A 399 -4.40 9.48 0.78
C LEU A 399 -5.15 9.56 2.13
N ALA A 400 -5.80 8.46 2.54
CA ALA A 400 -6.52 8.43 3.81
C ALA A 400 -5.57 8.60 5.00
N ILE A 401 -4.36 8.06 4.90
CA ILE A 401 -3.28 8.25 5.87
C ILE A 401 -2.78 9.70 5.89
N GLU A 402 -2.52 10.30 4.74
CA GLU A 402 -2.15 11.73 4.64
C GLU A 402 -3.23 12.64 5.26
N ALA A 403 -4.49 12.38 4.92
CA ALA A 403 -5.62 13.13 5.46
C ALA A 403 -5.75 12.97 6.98
N ALA A 404 -5.52 11.75 7.48
CA ALA A 404 -5.55 11.44 8.91
C ALA A 404 -4.41 12.13 9.68
N GLN A 405 -3.21 12.21 9.11
CA GLN A 405 -2.06 12.91 9.70
C GLN A 405 -2.26 14.44 9.72
N GLN A 406 -2.75 15.03 8.62
CA GLN A 406 -2.85 16.49 8.50
C GLN A 406 -4.10 17.08 9.16
N SER A 407 -5.26 16.44 8.99
CA SER A 407 -6.56 16.98 9.44
C SER A 407 -7.25 16.17 10.53
N GLY A 408 -6.67 15.02 10.92
CA GLY A 408 -7.29 14.11 11.88
C GLY A 408 -8.59 13.47 11.35
N GLY A 409 -9.30 12.75 12.22
CA GLY A 409 -10.56 12.07 11.88
C GLY A 409 -10.38 10.80 11.04
N ALA A 410 -11.33 9.87 11.16
CA ALA A 410 -11.33 8.63 10.38
C ALA A 410 -11.69 8.89 8.91
N THR A 411 -11.32 7.97 8.03
CA THR A 411 -11.68 7.97 6.61
C THR A 411 -12.16 6.58 6.21
N LEU A 412 -13.31 6.50 5.56
CA LEU A 412 -13.78 5.26 4.93
C LEU A 412 -13.33 5.26 3.47
N VAL A 413 -12.61 4.23 3.07
CA VAL A 413 -12.24 3.97 1.66
C VAL A 413 -13.20 2.93 1.10
N VAL A 414 -13.85 3.25 -0.02
CA VAL A 414 -14.84 2.39 -0.68
C VAL A 414 -14.42 2.11 -2.12
N ASN A 415 -13.89 0.90 -2.35
CA ASN A 415 -13.49 0.45 -3.67
C ASN A 415 -14.66 -0.28 -4.34
N MET A 416 -15.15 0.27 -5.45
CA MET A 416 -16.34 -0.22 -6.16
C MET A 416 -16.07 -0.38 -7.66
N ARG A 417 -14.82 -0.60 -8.07
CA ARG A 417 -14.49 -0.78 -9.50
C ARG A 417 -14.98 -2.12 -10.06
N ARG A 418 -15.18 -3.11 -9.20
CA ARG A 418 -15.63 -4.45 -9.60
C ARG A 418 -17.13 -4.51 -9.89
N ASN A 419 -17.49 -5.29 -10.90
CA ASN A 419 -18.89 -5.57 -11.22
C ASN A 419 -19.52 -6.60 -10.28
N ASP A 420 -18.71 -7.49 -9.73
CA ASP A 420 -19.14 -8.59 -8.86
C ASP A 420 -19.15 -8.22 -7.36
N GLY A 421 -18.82 -6.98 -6.99
CA GLY A 421 -18.72 -6.60 -5.58
C GLY A 421 -17.99 -5.28 -5.32
N ALA A 422 -17.68 -5.06 -4.04
CA ALA A 422 -16.96 -3.88 -3.55
C ALA A 422 -16.17 -4.23 -2.28
N THR A 423 -15.26 -3.35 -1.87
CA THR A 423 -14.47 -3.52 -0.64
C THR A 423 -14.44 -2.21 0.15
N LEU A 424 -14.83 -2.28 1.43
CA LEU A 424 -14.83 -1.14 2.35
C LEU A 424 -13.71 -1.30 3.37
N LEU A 425 -12.93 -0.24 3.58
CA LEU A 425 -11.83 -0.17 4.54
C LEU A 425 -12.02 1.05 5.42
N LEU A 426 -11.97 0.88 6.74
CA LEU A 426 -11.91 2.01 7.66
C LEU A 426 -10.45 2.30 8.01
N ILE A 427 -10.05 3.55 7.85
CA ILE A 427 -8.74 4.07 8.24
C ILE A 427 -8.93 5.04 9.39
N THR A 428 -8.17 4.88 10.47
CA THR A 428 -8.19 5.82 11.60
C THR A 428 -6.81 6.44 11.84
N PRO A 429 -6.76 7.71 12.29
CA PRO A 429 -5.51 8.31 12.73
C PRO A 429 -5.02 7.62 14.01
N PRO A 430 -3.72 7.74 14.34
CA PRO A 430 -3.24 7.39 15.67
C PRO A 430 -4.02 8.17 16.73
N SER A 431 -4.23 7.60 17.92
CA SER A 431 -4.83 8.30 19.06
C SER A 431 -3.94 9.45 19.53
N ALA A 432 -4.48 10.36 20.35
CA ALA A 432 -3.70 11.47 20.89
C ALA A 432 -2.48 11.00 21.71
N VAL A 433 -2.65 9.93 22.50
CA VAL A 433 -1.57 9.32 23.29
C VAL A 433 -0.47 8.76 22.39
N GLU A 434 -0.84 8.06 21.32
CA GLU A 434 0.12 7.52 20.36
C GLU A 434 0.85 8.62 19.59
N ARG A 435 0.15 9.67 19.17
CA ARG A 435 0.79 10.83 18.53
C ARG A 435 1.81 11.48 19.45
N GLN A 436 1.46 11.66 20.73
CA GLN A 436 2.38 12.20 21.72
C GLN A 436 3.61 11.29 21.89
N PHE A 437 3.40 10.00 22.10
CA PHE A 437 4.49 9.02 22.19
C PHE A 437 5.41 9.08 20.96
N HIS A 438 4.84 9.12 19.75
CA HIS A 438 5.64 9.17 18.53
C HIS A 438 6.36 10.52 18.33
N SER A 439 5.83 11.64 18.83
CA SER A 439 6.47 12.95 18.75
C SER A 439 7.73 13.09 19.62
N GLU A 440 7.83 12.28 20.68
CA GLU A 440 8.98 12.27 21.60
C GLU A 440 10.15 11.41 21.08
N ILE A 441 9.94 10.67 19.98
CA ILE A 441 10.95 9.81 19.36
C ILE A 441 11.66 10.59 18.26
N GLU A 442 12.95 10.83 18.45
CA GLU A 442 13.83 11.39 17.42
C GLU A 442 14.01 10.38 16.27
N ARG A 443 13.77 10.84 15.04
CA ARG A 443 13.94 10.06 13.81
C ARG A 443 14.91 10.77 12.85
N PRO A 444 15.71 10.03 12.07
CA PRO A 444 15.82 8.56 12.04
C PRO A 444 16.33 8.02 13.38
N PHE A 445 15.89 6.82 13.75
CA PHE A 445 16.27 6.22 15.03
C PHE A 445 17.78 5.95 15.04
N TRP A 446 18.47 6.52 16.04
CA TRP A 446 19.91 6.38 16.21
C TRP A 446 20.26 5.40 17.33
N PRO A 447 21.39 4.66 17.22
CA PRO A 447 21.81 3.76 18.26
C PRO A 447 22.16 4.51 19.54
N ARG A 448 21.45 4.24 20.64
CA ARG A 448 21.77 4.80 21.95
C ARG A 448 22.88 3.95 22.58
N PHE A 449 24.15 4.27 22.28
CA PHE A 449 25.38 3.68 22.83
C PHE A 449 25.23 2.24 23.38
N TYR A 450 24.98 1.26 22.50
CA TYR A 450 24.84 -0.15 22.90
C TYR A 450 26.18 -0.91 22.97
N GLY A 451 27.30 -0.21 23.20
CA GLY A 451 28.62 -0.83 23.22
C GLY A 451 28.96 -1.51 21.89
N PHE A 452 28.80 -0.77 20.78
CA PHE A 452 29.26 -1.20 19.46
C PHE A 452 30.79 -1.23 19.49
N ASN A 453 31.36 -2.41 19.73
CA ASN A 453 32.78 -2.67 19.57
C ASN A 453 33.06 -3.14 18.16
#